data_AF-A0A965ARK1-F1
#
_entry.id   AF-A0A965ARK1-F1
#
_cell.length_a   1.000
_cell.length_b   1.000
_cell.length_c   1.000
_cell.angle_alpha   90.00
_cell.angle_beta   90.00
_cell.angle_gamma   90.00
#
_symmetry.space_group_name_H-M   'P 1'
#
loop_
_entity.id
_entity.type
_entity.pdbx_description
1 polymer ?
#
loop_
_entity_poly.entity_id
_entity_poly.type
_entity_poly.pdbx_seq_one_letter_code
_entity_poly.pdbx_strand_id
1 'polypeptide(L)'
;MKTLDINAREWFDKINGNSYFSGEIIVDYGLPTYQKYFMPFQYGYGDCYLWEAINTLKNAKVLNKTGYVVIDLSQLQDSGVIVRYNKKKALKRELKEENY
;
A
#
# COMPACT_ATOMS: atom_id res chain seq x y z
N MET A 1 4.13 15.08 2.84
CA MET A 1 3.32 13.94 3.33
C MET A 1 3.22 14.04 4.84
N LYS A 2 2.00 13.96 5.37
CA LYS A 2 1.62 13.97 6.78
C LYS A 2 0.88 12.68 7.16
N THR A 3 0.14 12.06 6.24
CA THR A 3 -0.48 10.75 6.47
C THR A 3 -0.21 9.80 5.32
N LEU A 4 -0.17 8.51 5.66
CA LEU A 4 -0.12 7.41 4.72
C LEU A 4 -1.07 6.31 5.20
N ASP A 5 -2.09 6.01 4.42
CA ASP A 5 -3.08 4.98 4.71
C ASP A 5 -3.00 3.88 3.64
N ILE A 6 -2.74 2.63 4.04
CA ILE A 6 -2.60 1.48 3.12
C ILE A 6 -3.74 0.48 3.39
N ASN A 7 -4.63 0.30 2.41
CA ASN A 7 -5.76 -0.64 2.52
C ASN A 7 -5.59 -1.77 1.50
N ALA A 8 -5.18 -2.95 1.98
CA ALA A 8 -4.96 -4.11 1.14
C ALA A 8 -6.12 -5.13 1.22
N ARG A 9 -6.35 -5.83 0.11
CA ARG A 9 -7.21 -7.01 0.05
C ARG A 9 -6.38 -8.23 -0.31
N GLU A 10 -6.61 -9.33 0.39
CA GLU A 10 -5.94 -10.60 0.19
C GLU A 10 -6.92 -11.64 -0.34
N TRP A 11 -6.57 -12.27 -1.46
CA TRP A 11 -7.23 -13.47 -1.95
C TRP A 11 -6.32 -14.67 -1.74
N PHE A 12 -6.85 -15.70 -1.05
CA PHE A 12 -6.17 -16.98 -0.85
C PHE A 12 -6.64 -18.00 -1.89
N ASP A 13 -5.71 -18.42 -2.74
CA ASP A 13 -5.91 -19.52 -3.68
C ASP A 13 -5.84 -20.87 -2.95
N LYS A 14 -7.00 -21.44 -2.66
CA LYS A 14 -7.12 -22.72 -1.97
C LYS A 14 -6.56 -23.91 -2.77
N ILE A 15 -6.44 -23.81 -4.09
CA ILE A 15 -5.98 -24.91 -4.94
C ILE A 15 -4.47 -25.09 -4.77
N ASN A 16 -3.73 -23.97 -4.86
CA ASN A 16 -2.27 -23.98 -4.83
C ASN A 16 -1.67 -23.56 -3.47
N GLY A 17 -2.50 -23.10 -2.52
CA GLY A 17 -2.05 -22.58 -1.22
C GLY A 17 -1.40 -21.19 -1.31
N ASN A 18 -1.59 -20.47 -2.42
CA ASN A 18 -0.93 -19.19 -2.67
C ASN A 18 -1.77 -18.02 -2.14
N SER A 19 -1.10 -16.98 -1.65
CA SER A 19 -1.74 -15.71 -1.29
C SER A 19 -1.41 -14.64 -2.31
N TYR A 20 -2.42 -13.86 -2.66
CA TYR A 20 -2.30 -12.72 -3.57
C TYR A 20 -2.96 -11.51 -2.94
N PHE A 21 -2.45 -10.32 -3.24
CA PHE A 21 -3.03 -9.08 -2.75
C PHE A 21 -3.00 -7.98 -3.79
N SER A 22 -3.88 -7.01 -3.61
CA SER A 22 -3.79 -5.67 -4.19
C SER A 22 -4.22 -4.67 -3.12
N GLY A 23 -4.08 -3.38 -3.37
CA GLY A 23 -4.48 -2.39 -2.39
C GLY A 23 -4.53 -0.98 -2.93
N GLU A 24 -5.16 -0.11 -2.16
CA GLU A 24 -5.03 1.33 -2.35
C GLU A 24 -4.06 1.90 -1.32
N ILE A 25 -3.35 2.94 -1.75
CA ILE A 25 -2.42 3.69 -0.94
C ILE A 25 -2.88 5.14 -1.03
N ILE A 26 -3.23 5.71 0.11
CA ILE A 26 -3.71 7.07 0.22
C ILE A 26 -2.64 7.90 0.93
N VAL A 27 -2.20 8.96 0.26
CA VAL A 27 -1.25 9.93 0.80
C VAL A 27 -2.03 11.18 1.16
N ASP A 28 -1.78 11.73 2.35
CA ASP A 28 -2.36 13.00 2.82
C ASP A 28 -3.90 12.99 2.85
N TYR A 29 -4.48 11.93 3.45
CA TYR A 29 -5.93 11.76 3.59
C TYR A 29 -6.60 12.99 4.23
N GLY A 30 -7.59 13.55 3.53
CA GLY A 30 -8.33 14.74 3.98
C GLY A 30 -7.58 16.06 3.88
N LEU A 31 -6.40 16.10 3.24
CA LEU A 31 -5.60 17.31 3.04
C LEU A 31 -5.61 17.75 1.56
N PRO A 32 -5.27 19.01 1.24
CA PRO A 32 -5.19 19.50 -0.14
C PRO A 32 -4.17 18.76 -1.03
N THR A 33 -3.19 18.09 -0.43
CA THR A 33 -2.17 17.29 -1.12
C THR A 33 -2.57 15.82 -1.30
N TYR A 34 -3.84 15.49 -1.07
CA TYR A 34 -4.42 14.16 -1.24
C TYR A 34 -4.03 13.52 -2.57
N GLN A 35 -3.47 12.31 -2.49
CA GLN A 35 -3.14 11.49 -3.66
C GLN A 35 -3.53 10.03 -3.38
N LYS A 36 -4.03 9.36 -4.41
CA LYS A 36 -4.39 7.94 -4.36
C LYS A 36 -3.55 7.18 -5.37
N TYR A 37 -3.03 6.04 -4.94
CA TYR A 37 -2.27 5.10 -5.75
C TYR A 37 -2.84 3.70 -5.63
N PHE A 38 -2.76 2.94 -6.71
CA PHE A 38 -3.15 1.55 -6.72
C PHE A 38 -1.90 0.65 -6.71
N MET A 39 -1.84 -0.23 -5.72
CA MET A 39 -0.89 -1.33 -5.66
C MET A 39 -1.48 -2.51 -6.45
N PRO A 40 -0.86 -2.92 -7.58
CA PRO A 40 -1.42 -3.92 -8.47
C PRO A 40 -1.51 -5.30 -7.83
N PHE A 41 -2.34 -6.15 -8.45
CA PHE A 41 -2.46 -7.56 -8.08
C PHE A 41 -1.09 -8.25 -8.16
N GLN A 42 -0.66 -8.83 -7.05
CA GLN A 42 0.61 -9.50 -6.96
C GLN A 42 0.59 -10.63 -5.94
N TYR A 43 1.58 -11.51 -6.05
CA TYR A 43 1.78 -12.63 -5.16
C TYR A 43 2.57 -12.21 -3.91
N GLY A 44 2.18 -12.76 -2.76
CA GLY A 44 3.01 -12.70 -1.55
C GLY A 44 2.22 -13.02 -0.28
N TYR A 45 2.94 -13.08 0.84
CA TYR A 45 2.41 -13.57 2.13
C TYR A 45 2.59 -12.53 3.23
N GLY A 46 1.85 -12.73 4.33
CA GLY A 46 1.99 -11.91 5.53
C GLY A 46 1.92 -10.42 5.19
N ASP A 47 2.93 -9.67 5.62
CA ASP A 47 2.96 -8.22 5.45
C ASP A 47 3.76 -7.73 4.23
N CYS A 48 4.06 -8.60 3.25
CA CYS A 48 4.74 -8.22 2.01
C CYS A 48 4.05 -7.05 1.28
N TYR A 49 2.73 -6.90 1.44
CA TYR A 49 1.96 -5.79 0.86
C TYR A 49 2.40 -4.40 1.35
N LEU A 50 2.97 -4.30 2.56
CA LEU A 50 3.50 -3.04 3.08
C LEU A 50 4.77 -2.62 2.33
N TRP A 51 5.64 -3.57 2.03
CA TRP A 51 6.84 -3.33 1.24
C TRP A 51 6.50 -2.92 -0.18
N GLU A 52 5.52 -3.61 -0.78
CA GLU A 52 5.06 -3.30 -2.13
C GLU A 52 4.31 -1.97 -2.23
N ALA A 53 3.64 -1.55 -1.16
CA ALA A 53 3.08 -0.20 -1.08
C ALA A 53 4.19 0.86 -1.13
N ILE A 54 5.28 0.66 -0.40
CA ILE A 54 6.45 1.55 -0.47
C ILE A 54 7.06 1.55 -1.88
N ASN A 55 7.23 0.39 -2.51
CA ASN A 55 7.75 0.31 -3.87
C ASN A 55 6.86 1.05 -4.88
N THR A 56 5.53 0.92 -4.74
CA THR A 56 4.56 1.64 -5.56
C THR A 56 4.76 3.16 -5.43
N LEU A 57 4.95 3.67 -4.21
CA LEU A 57 5.22 5.10 -3.98
C LEU A 57 6.60 5.55 -4.47
N LYS A 58 7.63 4.70 -4.37
CA LYS A 58 8.97 4.96 -4.93
C LYS A 58 8.90 5.10 -6.45
N ASN A 59 8.23 4.17 -7.11
CA ASN A 59 8.03 4.17 -8.56
C ASN A 59 7.24 5.40 -9.02
N ALA A 60 6.25 5.84 -8.23
CA ALA A 60 5.51 7.08 -8.45
C ALA A 60 6.29 8.36 -8.08
N LYS A 61 7.54 8.24 -7.59
CA LYS A 61 8.42 9.35 -7.14
C LYS A 61 7.80 10.24 -6.06
N VAL A 62 6.87 9.72 -5.27
CA VAL A 62 6.20 10.45 -4.18
C VAL A 62 7.17 10.67 -3.02
N LEU A 63 7.93 9.62 -2.68
CA LEU A 63 8.86 9.64 -1.55
C LEU A 63 10.09 10.51 -1.84
N ASN A 64 10.52 10.60 -3.10
CA ASN A 64 11.67 11.41 -3.50
C ASN A 64 11.45 12.92 -3.33
N LYS A 65 10.19 13.40 -3.30
CA LYS A 65 9.87 14.82 -3.06
C LYS A 65 10.22 15.30 -1.65
N THR A 66 10.48 14.39 -0.72
CA THR A 66 10.75 14.72 0.68
C THR A 66 12.25 14.79 1.01
N GLY A 67 13.14 14.44 0.08
CA GLY A 67 14.60 14.42 0.31
C GLY A 67 15.10 13.22 1.13
N TYR A 68 14.20 12.32 1.54
CA TYR A 68 14.51 11.08 2.25
C TYR A 68 14.56 9.89 1.29
N VAL A 69 15.61 9.08 1.39
CA VAL A 69 15.61 7.72 0.84
C VAL A 69 14.82 6.86 1.82
N VAL A 70 13.50 6.90 1.71
CA VAL A 70 12.62 6.09 2.56
C VAL A 70 12.74 4.64 2.13
N ILE A 71 13.30 3.80 3.00
CA ILE A 71 13.50 2.37 2.77
C ILE A 71 12.27 1.59 3.23
N ASP A 72 11.66 1.99 4.36
CA ASP A 72 10.56 1.29 5.03
C ASP A 72 9.52 2.26 5.63
N LEU A 73 8.44 1.69 6.21
CA LEU A 73 7.37 2.46 6.85
C LEU A 73 7.79 3.07 8.20
N SER A 74 8.72 2.47 8.92
CA SER A 74 9.18 2.94 10.23
C SER A 74 9.86 4.29 10.09
N GLN A 75 10.69 4.48 9.07
CA GLN A 75 11.32 5.76 8.76
C GLN A 75 10.30 6.87 8.50
N LEU A 76 9.15 6.55 7.91
CA LEU A 76 8.06 7.53 7.73
C LEU A 76 7.44 7.90 9.08
N GLN A 77 7.18 6.92 9.94
CA GLN A 77 6.66 7.17 11.28
C GLN A 77 7.62 8.02 12.12
N ASP A 78 8.92 7.72 12.08
CA ASP A 78 9.98 8.47 12.78
C ASP A 78 10.07 9.93 12.29
N SER A 79 9.75 10.19 11.01
CA SER A 79 9.67 11.54 10.45
C SER A 79 8.40 12.31 10.85
N GLY A 80 7.50 11.68 11.61
CA GLY A 80 6.24 12.24 12.07
C GLY A 80 5.05 12.02 11.13
N VAL A 81 5.18 11.15 10.12
CA VAL A 81 4.05 10.75 9.26
C VAL A 81 3.16 9.77 10.03
N ILE A 82 1.86 10.05 10.05
CA ILE A 82 0.87 9.10 10.61
C ILE A 82 0.67 7.99 9.58
N VAL A 83 1.17 6.80 9.87
CA VAL A 83 1.02 5.61 9.03
C VAL A 83 -0.07 4.71 9.59
N ARG A 84 -1.06 4.36 8.75
CA ARG A 84 -2.10 3.37 9.06
C ARG A 84 -2.12 2.32 7.96
N TYR A 85 -2.37 1.08 8.34
CA TYR A 85 -2.51 0.01 7.37
C TYR A 85 -3.51 -1.04 7.85
N ASN A 86 -4.17 -1.66 6.89
CA ASN A 86 -4.96 -2.86 7.13
C ASN A 86 -4.88 -3.81 5.92
N LYS A 87 -5.18 -5.07 6.20
CA LYS A 87 -5.36 -6.10 5.19
C LYS A 87 -6.62 -6.90 5.51
N LYS A 88 -7.53 -7.02 4.54
CA LYS A 88 -8.77 -7.80 4.68
C LYS A 88 -8.83 -8.94 3.66
N LYS A 89 -9.51 -10.03 4.00
CA LYS A 89 -9.77 -11.13 3.05
C LYS A 89 -10.77 -10.67 1.99
N ALA A 90 -10.59 -11.15 0.77
CA ALA A 90 -11.43 -10.83 -0.39
C ALA A 90 -11.43 -11.96 -1.44
N LEU A 91 -12.31 -11.83 -2.41
CA LEU A 91 -12.40 -12.68 -3.59
C LEU A 91 -11.49 -12.15 -4.70
N LYS A 92 -10.94 -13.04 -5.53
CA LYS A 92 -10.06 -12.68 -6.65
C LYS A 92 -10.58 -11.52 -7.52
N ARG A 93 -11.89 -11.50 -7.79
CA ARG A 93 -12.54 -10.45 -8.60
C ARG A 93 -12.50 -9.06 -7.97
N GLU A 94 -12.34 -8.97 -6.66
CA GLU A 94 -12.31 -7.73 -5.89
C GLU A 94 -10.91 -7.09 -5.81
N LEU A 95 -9.87 -7.77 -6.34
CA LEU A 95 -8.48 -7.31 -6.32
C LEU A 95 -8.13 -6.40 -7.52
N LYS A 96 -9.13 -5.86 -8.21
CA LYS A 96 -8.93 -4.90 -9.31
C LYS A 96 -9.02 -3.45 -8.82
N GLU A 97 -8.33 -2.55 -9.50
CA GLU A 97 -8.28 -1.10 -9.20
C GLU A 97 -9.67 -0.47 -9.04
N GLU A 98 -10.60 -0.79 -9.94
CA GLU A 98 -12.00 -0.31 -9.93
C GLU A 98 -12.78 -0.59 -8.64
N ASN A 99 -12.29 -1.48 -7.78
CA ASN A 99 -12.94 -1.83 -6.51
C ASN A 99 -12.40 -1.06 -5.31
N TYR A 100 -11.48 -0.12 -5.50
CA TYR A 100 -10.88 0.71 -4.46
C TYR A 100 -11.26 2.17 -4.65
#